data_AF-A0A9E1RJ25-F1
#
_entry.id   AF-A0A9E1RJ25-F1
#
_cell.length_a   1.000
_cell.length_b   1.000
_cell.length_c   1.000
_cell.angle_alpha   90.00
_cell.angle_beta   90.00
_cell.angle_gamma   90.00
#
_symmetry.space_group_name_H-M   'P 1'
#
loop_
_entity.id
_entity.type
_entity.pdbx_description
1 polymer ?
#
loop_
_entity_poly.entity_id
_entity_poly.type
_entity_poly.pdbx_seq_one_letter_code
_entity_poly.pdbx_strand_id
1 'polypeptide(L)'
;EETGISIQEWRRSSGDKVIPSHNSVRIFLNPNKDCLHLNIRNRTNRMLQIDCIQEIEELIKNNISDEFPIMKAIGVSQLSALIDGKFNKQEAIDSINLLTKRYAKRQLTWARKKMVDWEWIDPVDLRVENILSKIAQ
;
A
#
# COMPACT_ATOMS: atom_id res chain seq x y z
N GLU A 1 -11.62 5.43 26.29
CA GLU A 1 -11.54 6.15 27.58
C GLU A 1 -10.24 5.75 28.30
N GLU A 2 -9.07 6.15 27.80
CA GLU A 2 -7.78 5.80 28.46
C GLU A 2 -6.95 7.01 28.90
N THR A 3 -7.16 8.20 28.32
CA THR A 3 -6.33 9.39 28.60
C THR A 3 -7.07 10.52 29.31
N GLY A 4 -8.39 10.42 29.49
CA GLY A 4 -9.24 11.51 30.02
C GLY A 4 -9.38 12.74 29.11
N ILE A 5 -8.61 12.82 28.02
CA ILE A 5 -8.62 13.90 27.03
C ILE A 5 -9.49 13.49 25.85
N SER A 6 -10.27 14.43 25.32
CA SER A 6 -11.08 14.17 24.12
C SER A 6 -10.17 13.92 22.89
N ILE A 7 -10.60 13.06 21.96
CA ILE A 7 -9.84 12.79 20.72
C ILE A 7 -9.59 14.06 19.89
N GLN A 8 -10.48 15.04 19.99
CA GLN A 8 -10.36 16.32 19.28
C GLN A 8 -9.24 17.17 19.89
N GLU A 9 -9.18 17.22 21.22
CA GLU A 9 -8.17 17.95 21.97
C GLU A 9 -6.79 17.32 21.78
N TRP A 10 -6.67 15.99 21.89
CA TRP A 10 -5.42 15.28 21.61
C TRP A 10 -4.88 15.53 20.18
N ARG A 11 -5.76 15.59 19.17
CA ARG A 11 -5.36 15.91 17.78
C ARG A 11 -4.88 17.35 17.61
N ARG A 12 -5.36 18.30 18.43
CA ARG A 12 -4.87 19.70 18.42
C ARG A 12 -3.52 19.80 19.12
N SER A 13 -3.32 19.01 20.16
CA SER A 13 -2.10 18.96 20.97
C SER A 13 -0.99 18.08 20.40
N SER A 14 -1.20 17.47 19.22
CA SER A 14 -0.20 16.61 18.58
C SER A 14 1.06 17.44 18.31
N GLY A 15 2.07 17.22 19.14
CA GLY A 15 3.29 18.03 19.23
C GLY A 15 4.19 17.94 18.00
N ASP A 16 5.44 18.34 18.18
CA ASP A 16 6.43 18.39 17.11
C ASP A 16 6.51 17.08 16.33
N LYS A 17 6.63 17.20 15.01
CA LYS A 17 6.78 16.05 14.12
C LYS A 17 8.01 15.24 14.56
N VAL A 18 7.86 13.92 14.72
CA VAL A 18 8.93 12.99 15.10
C VAL A 18 10.17 13.15 14.20
N ILE A 19 9.95 13.44 12.91
CA ILE A 19 11.01 13.79 11.97
C ILE A 19 10.93 15.29 11.70
N PRO A 20 11.96 16.07 12.07
CA PRO A 20 12.00 17.48 11.79
C PRO A 20 12.04 17.74 10.28
N SER A 21 11.19 18.67 9.83
CA SER A 21 11.05 19.03 8.42
C SER A 21 12.37 19.44 7.75
N HIS A 22 13.31 20.02 8.51
CA HIS A 22 14.59 20.56 8.03
C HIS A 22 15.68 19.50 7.82
N ASN A 23 15.51 18.28 8.36
CA ASN A 23 16.45 17.17 8.22
C ASN A 23 15.85 16.02 7.39
N SER A 24 14.88 16.31 6.52
CA SER A 24 14.21 15.28 5.74
C SER A 24 13.82 15.75 4.35
N VAL A 25 14.09 14.90 3.36
CA VAL A 25 13.54 15.03 2.01
C VAL A 25 12.24 14.23 1.94
N ARG A 26 11.14 14.90 1.58
CA ARG A 26 9.78 14.34 1.61
C ARG A 26 9.21 14.28 0.21
N ILE A 27 9.15 13.07 -0.34
CA ILE A 27 8.74 12.79 -1.72
C ILE A 27 7.56 11.82 -1.71
N PHE A 28 6.58 12.09 -2.56
CA PHE A 28 5.48 11.18 -2.89
C PHE A 28 5.57 10.77 -4.37
N LEU A 29 5.69 9.48 -4.62
CA LEU A 29 5.70 8.92 -5.98
C LEU A 29 4.28 8.81 -6.52
N ASN A 30 4.01 9.54 -7.61
CA ASN A 30 2.70 9.63 -8.22
C ASN A 30 2.79 9.35 -9.73
N PRO A 31 2.95 8.08 -10.14
CA PRO A 31 2.91 7.73 -11.56
C PRO A 31 1.55 8.09 -12.15
N ASN A 32 1.54 8.39 -13.45
CA ASN A 32 0.28 8.50 -14.16
C ASN A 32 -0.58 7.22 -14.01
N LYS A 33 -1.89 7.38 -14.19
CA LYS A 33 -2.88 6.33 -13.92
C LYS A 33 -2.68 5.07 -14.78
N ASP A 34 -2.27 5.22 -16.03
CA ASP A 34 -2.15 4.11 -16.96
C ASP A 34 -0.91 3.27 -16.64
N CYS A 35 0.22 3.93 -16.37
CA CYS A 35 1.44 3.30 -15.85
C CYS A 35 1.16 2.58 -14.53
N LEU A 36 0.43 3.23 -13.60
CA LEU A 36 0.07 2.62 -12.33
C LEU A 36 -0.76 1.33 -12.53
N HIS A 37 -1.78 1.37 -13.39
CA HIS A 37 -2.62 0.22 -13.67
C HIS A 37 -1.84 -0.93 -14.32
N LEU A 38 -0.93 -0.62 -15.25
CA LEU A 38 -0.05 -1.59 -15.89
C LEU A 38 0.89 -2.23 -14.86
N ASN A 39 1.51 -1.43 -14.01
CA ASN A 39 2.41 -1.90 -12.94
C ASN A 39 1.69 -2.81 -11.95
N ILE A 40 0.45 -2.47 -11.56
CA ILE A 40 -0.38 -3.32 -10.70
C ILE A 40 -0.61 -4.69 -11.36
N ARG A 41 -0.99 -4.71 -12.64
CA ARG A 41 -1.23 -5.96 -13.38
C ARG A 41 0.04 -6.81 -13.46
N ASN A 42 1.16 -6.20 -13.83
CA ASN A 42 2.44 -6.88 -13.95
C ASN A 42 2.89 -7.45 -12.60
N ARG A 43 2.73 -6.69 -11.51
CA ARG A 43 3.06 -7.15 -10.15
C ARG A 43 2.20 -8.34 -9.74
N THR A 44 0.88 -8.29 -9.96
CA THR A 44 -0.02 -9.41 -9.65
C THR A 44 0.37 -10.68 -10.41
N ASN A 45 0.65 -10.55 -11.71
CA ASN A 45 1.09 -11.70 -12.52
C ASN A 45 2.41 -12.27 -12.00
N ARG A 46 3.37 -11.40 -11.64
CA ARG A 46 4.66 -11.81 -11.08
C ARG A 46 4.51 -12.51 -9.74
N MET A 47 3.65 -12.02 -8.84
CA MET A 47 3.38 -12.71 -7.56
C MET A 47 2.89 -14.14 -7.79
N LEU A 48 1.99 -14.34 -8.74
CA LEU A 48 1.45 -15.66 -9.07
C LEU A 48 2.45 -16.59 -9.78
N GLN A 49 3.54 -16.05 -10.32
CA GLN A 49 4.65 -16.83 -10.87
C GLN A 49 5.68 -17.22 -9.81
N ILE A 50 5.74 -16.49 -8.69
CA ILE A 50 6.73 -16.67 -7.61
C ILE A 50 6.02 -17.29 -6.41
N ASP A 51 5.57 -18.55 -6.55
CA ASP A 51 5.10 -19.43 -5.46
C ASP A 51 4.12 -18.84 -4.42
N CYS A 52 3.47 -17.70 -4.70
CA CYS A 52 2.58 -17.03 -3.75
C CYS A 52 1.40 -17.90 -3.32
N ILE A 53 0.98 -18.86 -4.16
CA ILE A 53 -0.05 -19.84 -3.79
C ILE A 53 0.44 -20.71 -2.63
N GLN A 54 1.70 -21.15 -2.64
CA GLN A 54 2.29 -21.97 -1.57
C GLN A 54 2.37 -21.19 -0.25
N GLU A 55 2.77 -19.91 -0.29
CA GLU A 55 2.76 -19.04 0.89
C GLU A 55 1.36 -18.93 1.52
N ILE A 56 0.31 -18.84 0.69
CA ILE A 56 -1.07 -18.78 1.19
C ILE A 56 -1.54 -20.13 1.72
N GLU A 57 -1.17 -21.25 1.09
CA GLU A 57 -1.46 -22.58 1.62
C GLU A 57 -0.81 -22.78 3.00
N GLU A 58 0.43 -22.34 3.18
CA GLU A 58 1.11 -22.35 4.48
C GLU A 58 0.44 -21.44 5.50
N LEU A 59 0.01 -20.25 5.09
CA LEU A 59 -0.72 -19.32 5.95
C LEU A 59 -2.04 -19.94 6.45
N ILE A 60 -2.81 -20.59 5.56
CA ILE A 60 -4.08 -21.25 5.90
C ILE A 60 -3.82 -22.42 6.86
N LYS A 61 -2.76 -23.22 6.65
CA LYS A 61 -2.41 -24.34 7.53
C LYS A 61 -2.14 -23.91 8.97
N ASN A 62 -1.69 -22.67 9.19
CA ASN A 62 -1.46 -22.13 10.53
C ASN A 62 -2.75 -21.78 11.29
N ASN A 63 -3.93 -21.93 10.67
CA ASN A 63 -5.25 -21.70 11.28
C ASN A 63 -5.37 -20.34 12.01
N ILE A 64 -4.84 -19.30 11.39
CA ILE A 64 -4.87 -17.93 11.92
C ILE A 64 -6.30 -17.41 11.86
N SER A 65 -6.78 -16.82 12.96
CA SER A 65 -8.13 -16.22 13.01
C SER A 65 -8.31 -15.12 11.95
N ASP A 66 -9.47 -15.11 11.31
CA ASP A 66 -9.88 -14.09 10.32
C ASP A 66 -9.94 -12.66 10.90
N GLU A 67 -9.93 -12.54 12.22
CA GLU A 67 -9.88 -11.24 12.89
C GLU A 67 -8.55 -10.51 12.63
N PHE A 68 -7.46 -11.26 12.44
CA PHE A 68 -6.12 -10.70 12.28
C PHE A 68 -5.96 -9.90 10.99
N PRO A 69 -5.26 -8.75 11.02
CA PRO A 69 -5.09 -7.89 9.84
C PRO A 69 -4.48 -8.59 8.62
N ILE A 70 -3.61 -9.59 8.84
CA ILE A 70 -2.97 -10.35 7.76
C ILE A 70 -4.00 -11.07 6.88
N MET A 71 -5.05 -11.62 7.47
CA MET A 71 -6.11 -12.33 6.75
C MET A 71 -6.95 -11.39 5.86
N LYS A 72 -6.87 -10.09 6.11
CA LYS A 72 -7.58 -9.03 5.37
C LYS A 72 -6.68 -8.38 4.30
N ALA A 73 -5.44 -8.82 4.16
CA ALA A 73 -4.53 -8.29 3.14
C ALA A 73 -5.02 -8.64 1.73
N ILE A 74 -4.86 -7.69 0.80
CA ILE A 74 -5.20 -7.91 -0.62
C ILE A 74 -4.27 -9.00 -1.16
N GLY A 75 -4.85 -10.04 -1.75
CA GLY A 75 -4.16 -11.25 -2.15
C GLY A 75 -4.56 -12.44 -1.29
N VAL A 76 -4.53 -12.31 0.04
CA VAL A 76 -4.79 -13.44 0.95
C VAL A 76 -6.19 -13.99 0.75
N SER A 77 -7.23 -13.16 0.90
CA SER A 77 -8.61 -13.64 0.76
C SER A 77 -8.95 -14.10 -0.65
N GLN A 78 -8.35 -13.49 -1.68
CA GLN A 78 -8.59 -13.86 -3.09
C GLN A 78 -7.96 -15.20 -3.44
N LEU A 79 -6.73 -15.45 -2.96
CA LEU A 79 -6.03 -16.70 -3.20
C LEU A 79 -6.54 -17.82 -2.31
N SER A 80 -6.99 -17.52 -1.09
CA SER A 80 -7.72 -18.49 -0.25
C SER A 80 -9.01 -18.95 -0.95
N ALA A 81 -9.78 -18.02 -1.54
CA ALA A 81 -10.96 -18.37 -2.33
C ALA A 81 -10.64 -19.19 -3.59
N LEU A 82 -9.48 -18.97 -4.22
CA LEU A 82 -9.00 -19.80 -5.32
C LEU A 82 -8.67 -21.23 -4.86
N ILE A 83 -7.97 -21.37 -3.73
CA ILE A 83 -7.60 -22.67 -3.13
C ILE A 83 -8.86 -23.45 -2.71
N ASP A 84 -9.86 -22.75 -2.15
CA ASP A 84 -11.17 -23.32 -1.79
C ASP A 84 -12.07 -23.66 -3.00
N GLY A 85 -11.63 -23.35 -4.23
CA GLY A 85 -12.41 -23.57 -5.45
C GLY A 85 -13.59 -22.61 -5.66
N LYS A 86 -13.69 -21.54 -4.86
CA LYS A 86 -14.73 -20.50 -4.99
C LYS A 86 -14.43 -19.53 -6.13
N PHE A 87 -13.16 -19.32 -6.45
CA PHE A 87 -12.68 -18.58 -7.61
C PHE A 87 -11.88 -19.47 -8.54
N ASN A 88 -11.95 -19.22 -9.84
CA ASN A 88 -10.92 -19.65 -10.77
C ASN A 88 -9.73 -18.67 -10.78
N LYS A 89 -8.62 -19.08 -11.41
CA LYS A 89 -7.38 -18.29 -11.43
C LYS A 89 -7.57 -16.87 -11.98
N GLN A 90 -8.37 -16.72 -13.03
CA GLN A 90 -8.61 -15.43 -13.67
C GLN A 90 -9.45 -14.51 -12.77
N GLU A 91 -10.47 -15.04 -12.11
CA GLU A 91 -11.28 -14.30 -11.13
C GLU A 91 -10.45 -13.79 -9.96
N ALA A 92 -9.54 -14.61 -9.44
CA ALA A 92 -8.62 -14.19 -8.39
C ALA A 92 -7.70 -13.05 -8.85
N ILE A 93 -7.12 -13.17 -10.05
CA ILE A 93 -6.27 -12.13 -10.66
C ILE A 93 -7.03 -10.80 -10.81
N ASP A 94 -8.24 -10.85 -11.37
CA ASP A 94 -9.04 -9.66 -11.63
C ASP A 94 -9.48 -8.99 -10.33
N SER A 95 -9.83 -9.79 -9.33
CA SER A 95 -10.17 -9.31 -7.98
C SER A 95 -8.98 -8.63 -7.30
N ILE A 96 -7.78 -9.24 -7.32
CA ILE A 96 -6.56 -8.65 -6.76
C ILE A 96 -6.23 -7.33 -7.46
N ASN A 97 -6.28 -7.31 -8.79
CA ASN A 97 -6.02 -6.10 -9.56
C ASN A 97 -7.01 -4.98 -9.24
N LEU A 98 -8.30 -5.29 -9.15
CA LEU A 98 -9.34 -4.32 -8.82
C LEU A 98 -9.16 -3.74 -7.41
N LEU A 99 -8.93 -4.60 -6.42
CA LEU A 99 -8.74 -4.19 -5.03
C LEU A 99 -7.45 -3.38 -4.86
N THR A 100 -6.37 -3.77 -5.52
CA THR A 100 -5.11 -3.03 -5.51
C THR A 100 -5.29 -1.64 -6.14
N LYS A 101 -6.02 -1.51 -7.25
CA LYS A 101 -6.36 -0.19 -7.84
C LYS A 101 -7.19 0.67 -6.89
N ARG A 102 -8.19 0.08 -6.22
CA ARG A 102 -9.00 0.80 -5.20
C ARG A 102 -8.14 1.25 -4.03
N TYR A 103 -7.20 0.40 -3.58
CA TYR A 103 -6.27 0.73 -2.51
C TYR A 103 -5.32 1.87 -2.92
N ALA A 104 -4.71 1.79 -4.10
CA ALA A 104 -3.87 2.86 -4.63
C ALA A 104 -4.63 4.20 -4.73
N LYS A 105 -5.90 4.17 -5.18
CA LYS A 105 -6.77 5.37 -5.18
C LYS A 105 -6.99 5.93 -3.76
N ARG A 106 -7.18 5.07 -2.75
CA ARG A 106 -7.29 5.50 -1.35
C ARG A 106 -6.00 6.13 -0.85
N GLN A 107 -4.85 5.51 -1.15
CA GLN A 107 -3.53 6.05 -0.80
C GLN A 107 -3.33 7.45 -1.41
N LEU A 108 -3.63 7.60 -2.71
CA LEU A 108 -3.58 8.88 -3.40
C LEU A 108 -4.50 9.93 -2.77
N THR A 109 -5.74 9.55 -2.45
CA THR A 109 -6.73 10.44 -1.82
C THR A 109 -6.26 10.91 -0.44
N TRP A 110 -5.64 10.01 0.33
CA TRP A 110 -5.07 10.34 1.63
C TRP A 110 -3.85 11.26 1.49
N ALA A 111 -2.93 10.95 0.57
CA ALA A 111 -1.74 11.74 0.30
C ALA A 111 -2.09 13.18 -0.10
N ARG A 112 -3.09 13.37 -0.97
CA ARG A 112 -3.59 14.71 -1.34
C ARG A 112 -4.05 15.56 -0.16
N LYS A 113 -4.45 14.94 0.96
CA LYS A 113 -4.89 15.65 2.18
C LYS A 113 -3.79 15.79 3.22
N LYS A 114 -2.82 14.89 3.25
CA LYS A 114 -1.84 14.74 4.35
C LYS A 114 -0.39 14.99 3.95
N MET A 115 -0.11 15.03 2.65
CA MET A 115 1.22 15.22 2.05
C MET A 115 1.19 16.39 1.06
N VAL A 116 0.46 17.45 1.42
CA VAL A 116 0.33 18.66 0.58
C VAL A 116 1.65 19.43 0.49
N ASP A 117 2.50 19.32 1.52
CA ASP A 117 3.81 19.94 1.64
C ASP A 117 4.96 19.03 1.18
N TRP A 118 4.63 17.90 0.53
CA TRP A 118 5.61 16.97 -0.02
C TRP A 118 5.82 17.25 -1.50
N GLU A 119 6.95 16.82 -2.04
CA GLU A 119 7.19 16.90 -3.47
C GLU A 119 6.54 15.71 -4.20
N TRP A 120 5.73 15.99 -5.21
CA TRP A 120 5.02 14.98 -5.99
C TRP A 120 5.77 14.71 -7.28
N ILE A 121 6.27 13.48 -7.45
CA ILE A 121 7.15 13.12 -8.57
C ILE A 121 6.56 11.94 -9.33
N ASP A 122 6.52 12.03 -10.67
CA ASP A 122 6.29 10.84 -11.50
C ASP A 122 7.57 9.98 -11.45
N PRO A 123 7.48 8.69 -11.06
CA PRO A 123 8.64 7.80 -11.04
C PRO A 123 9.44 7.73 -12.34
N VAL A 124 8.82 8.02 -13.49
CA VAL A 124 9.53 8.03 -14.78
C VAL A 124 10.54 9.19 -14.86
N ASP A 125 10.25 10.30 -14.19
CA ASP A 125 11.13 11.48 -14.12
C ASP A 125 12.18 11.35 -12.99
N LEU A 126 12.03 10.33 -12.15
CA LEU A 126 12.86 10.10 -10.99
C LEU A 126 14.19 9.44 -11.39
N ARG A 127 15.25 10.27 -11.48
CA ARG A 127 16.63 9.77 -11.54
C ARG A 127 17.19 9.67 -10.12
N VAL A 128 17.90 8.58 -9.81
CA VAL A 128 18.47 8.34 -8.47
C VAL A 128 19.42 9.47 -8.08
N GLU A 129 20.17 10.00 -9.04
CA GLU A 129 21.08 11.12 -8.88
C GLU A 129 20.36 12.40 -8.43
N ASN A 130 19.11 12.60 -8.88
CA ASN A 130 18.29 13.76 -8.50
C ASN A 130 17.75 13.64 -7.07
N ILE A 131 17.64 12.43 -6.52
CA ILE A 131 17.23 12.22 -5.12
C ILE A 131 18.42 12.48 -4.20
N LEU A 132 19.60 11.94 -4.55
CA LEU A 132 20.80 12.10 -3.74
C LEU A 132 21.26 13.56 -3.64
N SER A 133 21.15 14.33 -4.74
CA SER A 133 21.47 15.76 -4.72
C SER A 133 20.55 16.58 -3.81
N LYS A 134 19.30 16.14 -3.63
CA LYS A 134 18.33 16.78 -2.71
C LYS A 134 18.54 16.41 -1.25
N ILE A 135 19.14 15.24 -0.97
CA ILE A 135 19.48 14.80 0.39
C ILE A 135 20.79 15.48 0.87
N ALA A 136 21.67 15.86 -0.06
CA ALA A 136 22.96 16.46 0.23
C ALA A 136 22.92 18.00 0.43
N GLN A 137 21.78 18.65 0.18
CA GLN A 137 21.52 20.07 0.48
C GLN A 137 20.79 20.21 1.82
#